data_AF-A0ABC8TB02-F1
#
_entry.id   AF-A0ABC8TB02-F1
#
_cell.length_a   1.000
_cell.length_b   1.000
_cell.length_c   1.000
_cell.angle_alpha   90.00
_cell.angle_beta   90.00
_cell.angle_gamma   90.00
#
_symmetry.space_group_name_H-M   'P 1'
#
loop_
_entity.id
_entity.type
_entity.pdbx_description
1 polymer ?
#
loop_
_entity_poly.entity_id
_entity_poly.type
_entity_poly.pdbx_seq_one_letter_code
_entity_poly.pdbx_strand_id
1 'polypeptide(L)'
;MLWVDKYRPKSLDKVVVHEDVAHNLKKLVTEQDCPHLLFYGPPGSGKKTLIMALLRQMFGVSTEKVKVENKTWKVDAGTRTIDLELTTLSSTHHVELNPSDAGFQDRYIVQEIIKEMAKNRPIDTKGKKGFKGNSGYCLIFSIFF
;
A
#
# COMPACT_ATOMS: atom_id res chain seq x y z
N MET A 1 9.35 12.31 -19.81
CA MET A 1 8.71 11.11 -19.22
C MET A 1 9.40 9.88 -19.78
N LEU A 2 9.87 8.96 -18.93
CA LEU A 2 10.61 7.77 -19.38
C LEU A 2 9.66 6.76 -20.04
N TRP A 3 10.16 6.00 -21.01
CA TRP A 3 9.34 4.99 -21.73
C TRP A 3 8.81 3.92 -20.77
N VAL A 4 9.61 3.53 -19.77
CA VAL A 4 9.21 2.58 -18.73
C VAL A 4 7.94 3.02 -17.99
N ASP A 5 7.75 4.32 -17.75
CA ASP A 5 6.56 4.84 -17.08
C ASP A 5 5.38 4.98 -18.04
N LYS A 6 5.65 5.31 -19.31
CA LYS A 6 4.62 5.44 -20.34
C LYS A 6 3.95 4.09 -20.65
N TYR A 7 4.73 3.01 -20.68
CA TYR A 7 4.25 1.66 -21.04
C TYR A 7 3.95 0.79 -19.82
N ARG A 8 4.06 1.31 -18.58
CA ARG A 8 3.73 0.57 -17.38
C ARG A 8 2.26 0.10 -17.42
N PRO A 9 2.00 -1.22 -17.33
CA PRO A 9 0.63 -1.74 -17.27
C PRO A 9 -0.17 -1.11 -16.13
N LYS A 10 -1.37 -0.62 -16.45
CA LYS A 10 -2.28 0.00 -15.46
C LYS A 10 -3.47 -0.87 -15.08
N SER A 11 -3.69 -1.99 -15.76
CA SER A 11 -4.72 -2.98 -15.43
C SER A 11 -4.08 -4.35 -15.26
N LEU A 12 -4.64 -5.19 -14.39
CA LEU A 12 -4.24 -6.59 -14.26
C LEU A 12 -4.42 -7.38 -15.57
N ASP A 13 -5.28 -6.93 -16.50
CA ASP A 13 -5.41 -7.55 -17.85
C ASP A 13 -4.22 -7.26 -18.78
N LYS A 14 -3.45 -6.21 -18.49
CA LYS A 14 -2.33 -5.77 -19.34
C LYS A 14 -0.98 -6.26 -18.82
N VAL A 15 -0.97 -7.04 -17.74
CA VAL A 15 0.26 -7.58 -17.15
C VAL A 15 0.60 -8.89 -17.86
N VAL A 16 1.71 -8.90 -18.58
CA VAL A 16 2.14 -10.05 -19.41
C VAL A 16 3.11 -11.00 -18.68
N VAL A 17 3.83 -10.51 -17.65
CA VAL A 17 4.91 -11.29 -17.00
C VAL A 17 4.37 -12.34 -16.03
N HIS A 18 3.26 -12.05 -15.33
CA HIS A 18 2.71 -12.88 -14.26
C HIS A 18 1.19 -13.04 -14.41
N GLU A 19 0.76 -13.65 -15.52
CA GLU A 19 -0.66 -13.77 -15.88
C GLU A 19 -1.47 -14.57 -14.85
N ASP A 20 -0.93 -15.68 -14.34
CA ASP A 20 -1.58 -16.50 -13.31
C ASP A 20 -1.79 -15.71 -12.00
N VAL A 21 -0.77 -14.97 -11.57
CA VAL A 21 -0.85 -14.11 -10.38
C VAL A 21 -1.86 -13.00 -10.60
N ALA A 22 -1.84 -12.35 -11.77
CA ALA A 22 -2.81 -11.32 -12.11
C ALA A 22 -4.25 -11.87 -12.13
N HIS A 23 -4.45 -13.10 -12.61
CA HIS A 23 -5.75 -13.78 -12.59
C HIS A 23 -6.22 -14.07 -11.15
N ASN A 24 -5.35 -14.56 -10.28
CA ASN A 24 -5.68 -14.80 -8.88
C ASN A 24 -5.99 -13.49 -8.13
N LEU A 25 -5.23 -12.43 -8.37
CA LEU A 25 -5.50 -11.11 -7.82
C LEU A 25 -6.87 -10.56 -8.28
N LYS A 26 -7.28 -10.79 -9.53
CA LYS A 26 -8.63 -10.42 -9.99
C LYS A 26 -9.74 -11.16 -9.24
N LYS A 27 -9.52 -12.43 -8.89
CA LYS A 27 -10.48 -13.21 -8.10
C LYS A 27 -10.66 -12.61 -6.71
N LEU A 28 -9.57 -12.28 -6.03
CA LEU A 28 -9.60 -11.59 -4.72
C LEU A 28 -10.41 -10.28 -4.79
N VAL A 29 -10.23 -9.50 -5.87
CA VAL A 29 -10.98 -8.26 -6.07
C VAL A 29 -12.48 -8.53 -6.26
N THR A 30 -12.82 -9.59 -7.01
CA THR A 30 -14.21 -9.96 -7.32
C THR A 30 -14.94 -10.48 -6.07
N GLU A 31 -14.24 -11.25 -5.25
CA GLU A 31 -14.75 -11.81 -3.99
C GLU A 31 -14.91 -10.75 -2.88
N GLN A 32 -14.42 -9.52 -3.11
CA GLN A 32 -14.38 -8.43 -2.14
C GLN A 32 -13.66 -8.80 -0.84
N ASP A 33 -12.75 -9.77 -0.90
CA ASP A 33 -11.94 -10.23 0.22
C ASP A 33 -10.46 -10.11 -0.16
N CYS A 34 -9.78 -9.14 0.45
CA CYS A 34 -8.38 -8.86 0.17
C CYS A 34 -7.59 -9.06 1.47
N PRO A 35 -6.92 -10.21 1.64
CA PRO A 35 -6.06 -10.44 2.79
C PRO A 35 -4.82 -9.56 2.73
N HIS A 36 -3.99 -9.60 3.77
CA HIS A 36 -2.66 -9.00 3.70
C HIS A 36 -1.81 -9.74 2.66
N LEU A 37 -1.32 -9.00 1.67
CA LEU A 37 -0.52 -9.54 0.56
C LEU A 37 0.95 -9.19 0.75
N LEU A 38 1.81 -10.18 0.50
CA LEU A 38 3.26 -10.03 0.45
C LEU A 38 3.75 -10.25 -0.98
N PHE A 39 4.30 -9.22 -1.59
CA PHE A 39 4.93 -9.32 -2.92
C PHE A 39 6.45 -9.44 -2.76
N TYR A 40 7.04 -10.49 -3.34
CA TYR A 40 8.48 -10.76 -3.32
C TYR A 40 8.99 -11.15 -4.71
N GLY A 41 10.31 -11.05 -4.92
CA GLY A 41 10.96 -11.34 -6.21
C GLY A 41 12.10 -10.38 -6.52
N PRO A 42 12.84 -10.58 -7.63
CA PRO A 42 13.97 -9.73 -8.00
C PRO A 42 13.55 -8.28 -8.33
N PRO A 43 14.48 -7.30 -8.30
CA PRO A 43 14.21 -5.95 -8.75
C PRO A 43 13.81 -5.97 -10.23
N GLY A 44 12.82 -5.16 -10.61
CA GLY A 44 12.32 -5.10 -11.99
C GLY A 44 11.30 -6.18 -12.38
N SER A 45 10.94 -7.13 -11.52
CA SER A 45 9.91 -8.15 -11.83
C SER A 45 8.47 -7.61 -11.90
N GLY A 46 8.26 -6.30 -11.74
CA GLY A 46 6.94 -5.69 -11.84
C GLY A 46 6.09 -5.79 -10.57
N LYS A 47 6.66 -6.08 -9.40
CA LYS A 47 5.96 -6.12 -8.09
C LYS A 47 5.13 -4.85 -7.85
N LYS A 48 5.76 -3.67 -7.90
CA LYS A 48 5.08 -2.38 -7.74
C LYS A 48 4.00 -2.16 -8.80
N THR A 49 4.22 -2.61 -10.04
CA THR A 49 3.22 -2.53 -11.11
C THR A 49 1.98 -3.36 -10.81
N LEU A 50 2.16 -4.60 -10.31
CA LEU A 50 1.05 -5.47 -9.90
C LEU A 50 0.24 -4.85 -8.75
N ILE A 51 0.93 -4.32 -7.73
CA ILE A 51 0.30 -3.65 -6.58
C ILE A 51 -0.53 -2.46 -7.03
N MET A 52 0.02 -1.59 -7.88
CA MET A 52 -0.71 -0.42 -8.38
C MET A 52 -1.91 -0.82 -9.26
N ALA A 53 -1.77 -1.85 -10.08
CA ALA A 53 -2.86 -2.36 -10.90
C ALA A 53 -3.98 -2.97 -10.04
N LEU A 54 -3.63 -3.69 -8.96
CA LEU A 54 -4.59 -4.21 -7.97
C LEU A 54 -5.33 -3.08 -7.26
N LEU A 55 -4.61 -2.10 -6.72
CA LEU A 55 -5.20 -0.93 -6.05
C LEU A 55 -6.14 -0.16 -7.00
N ARG A 56 -5.73 0.01 -8.25
CA ARG A 56 -6.56 0.64 -9.28
C ARG A 56 -7.83 -0.16 -9.59
N GLN A 57 -7.79 -1.50 -9.53
CA GLN A 57 -8.98 -2.31 -9.72
C GLN A 57 -9.93 -2.27 -8.52
N MET A 58 -9.39 -2.16 -7.30
CA MET A 58 -10.18 -2.06 -6.06
C MET A 58 -10.82 -0.69 -5.86
N PHE A 59 -10.06 0.39 -6.04
CA PHE A 59 -10.46 1.75 -5.66
C PHE A 59 -10.55 2.73 -6.85
N GLY A 60 -10.19 2.28 -8.06
CA GLY A 60 -10.24 3.10 -9.27
C GLY A 60 -9.01 3.97 -9.49
N VAL A 61 -9.13 4.90 -10.43
CA VAL A 61 -8.02 5.75 -10.94
C VAL A 61 -7.53 6.79 -9.90
N SER A 62 -8.32 7.05 -8.85
CA SER A 62 -7.93 7.96 -7.75
C SER A 62 -6.63 7.52 -7.05
N THR A 63 -6.32 6.22 -7.09
CA THR A 63 -5.11 5.63 -6.51
C THR A 63 -3.81 6.07 -7.19
N GLU A 64 -3.83 6.53 -8.44
CA GLU A 64 -2.60 7.00 -9.08
C GLU A 64 -2.15 8.37 -8.53
N LYS A 65 -3.04 9.09 -7.84
CA LYS A 65 -2.74 10.38 -7.23
C LYS A 65 -2.18 10.16 -5.83
N VAL A 66 -0.86 10.21 -5.73
CA VAL A 66 -0.12 10.20 -4.46
C VAL A 66 0.43 11.59 -4.18
N LYS A 67 0.45 11.96 -2.89
CA LYS A 67 1.08 13.17 -2.36
C LYS A 67 2.24 12.76 -1.47
N VAL A 68 3.33 13.50 -1.56
CA VAL A 68 4.46 13.35 -0.63
C VAL A 68 4.09 14.08 0.66
N GLU A 69 4.09 13.36 1.78
CA GLU A 69 3.80 13.90 3.11
C GLU A 69 4.90 13.49 4.07
N ASN A 70 5.47 14.47 4.77
CA ASN A 70 6.40 14.23 5.87
C ASN A 70 5.58 14.10 7.16
N LYS A 71 5.56 12.89 7.72
CA LYS A 71 4.88 12.62 8.98
C LYS A 71 5.90 12.55 10.11
N THR A 72 5.55 13.14 11.24
CA THR A 72 6.33 13.09 12.47
C THR A 72 5.52 12.43 13.57
N TRP A 73 6.12 11.45 14.25
CA TRP A 73 5.51 10.76 15.39
C TRP A 73 6.40 10.91 16.60
N LYS A 74 5.79 11.12 17.76
CA LYS A 74 6.47 11.08 19.05
C LYS A 74 6.20 9.73 19.69
N VAL A 75 7.19 8.86 19.73
CA VAL A 75 7.06 7.52 20.32
C VAL A 75 7.74 7.51 21.68
N ASP A 76 7.00 7.09 22.69
CA ASP A 76 7.54 6.84 24.01
C ASP A 76 8.19 5.46 24.06
N ALA A 77 9.53 5.42 24.14
CA ALA A 77 10.33 4.22 24.32
C ALA A 77 10.71 4.00 25.79
N GLY A 78 9.79 4.30 26.71
CA GLY A 78 9.87 4.03 28.15
C GLY A 78 10.78 5.01 28.90
N THR A 79 12.06 5.05 28.54
CA THR A 79 13.06 5.95 29.19
C THR A 79 13.39 7.18 28.35
N ARG A 80 13.01 7.19 27.06
CA ARG A 80 13.30 8.27 26.11
C ARG A 80 12.12 8.44 25.16
N THR A 81 11.76 9.69 24.88
CA THR A 81 10.87 10.05 23.77
C THR A 81 11.69 10.13 22.50
N ILE A 82 11.26 9.40 21.47
CA ILE A 82 11.89 9.37 20.15
C ILE A 82 10.99 10.12 19.18
N ASP A 83 11.53 11.18 18.57
CA ASP A 83 10.89 11.85 17.46
C ASP A 83 11.26 11.11 16.17
N LEU A 84 10.26 10.50 15.53
CA LEU A 84 10.39 9.75 14.29
C LEU A 84 9.88 10.60 13.15
N GLU A 85 10.68 10.76 12.11
CA GLU A 85 10.28 11.45 10.88
C GLU A 85 10.32 10.48 9.71
N LEU A 86 9.24 10.39 8.94
CA LEU A 86 9.18 9.57 7.74
C LEU A 86 8.52 10.31 6.60
N THR A 87 9.14 10.26 5.43
CA THR A 87 8.49 10.65 4.19
C THR A 87 7.60 9.52 3.70
N THR A 88 6.31 9.81 3.56
CA THR A 88 5.29 8.87 3.09
C THR A 88 4.67 9.35 1.80
N LEU A 89 4.22 8.41 0.98
CA LEU A 89 3.42 8.67 -0.22
C LEU A 89 1.97 8.32 0.11
N SER A 90 1.18 9.34 0.43
CA SER A 90 -0.22 9.20 0.81
C SER A 90 -1.14 9.39 -0.39
N SER A 91 -2.11 8.50 -0.55
CA SER A 91 -3.26 8.65 -1.44
C SER A 91 -4.56 8.61 -0.63
N THR A 92 -5.70 8.83 -1.27
CA THR A 92 -7.01 8.75 -0.63
C THR A 92 -7.33 7.34 -0.09
N HIS A 93 -6.69 6.30 -0.63
CA HIS A 93 -7.03 4.90 -0.35
C HIS A 93 -5.86 4.03 0.11
N HIS A 94 -4.62 4.52 0.05
CA HIS A 94 -3.43 3.77 0.46
C HIS A 94 -2.31 4.72 0.88
N VAL A 95 -1.36 4.19 1.64
CA VAL A 95 -0.13 4.87 2.02
C VAL A 95 1.04 3.96 1.65
N GLU A 96 1.96 4.46 0.83
CA GLU A 96 3.24 3.81 0.56
C GLU A 96 4.31 4.44 1.46
N LEU A 97 5.12 3.61 2.09
CA LEU A 97 6.19 4.03 2.98
C LEU A 97 7.32 2.99 2.96
N ASN A 98 8.54 3.45 3.16
CA ASN A 98 9.70 2.59 3.33
C ASN A 98 10.21 2.72 4.76
N PRO A 99 9.99 1.73 5.65
CA PRO A 99 10.36 1.85 7.06
C PRO A 99 11.89 1.98 7.26
N SER A 100 12.70 1.55 6.29
CA SER A 100 14.15 1.72 6.31
C SER A 100 14.61 3.18 6.21
N ASP A 101 13.75 4.09 5.72
CA ASP A 101 14.09 5.51 5.64
C ASP A 101 14.26 6.15 7.04
N ALA A 102 13.74 5.50 8.08
CA ALA A 102 13.93 5.90 9.48
C ALA A 102 15.12 5.20 10.18
N GLY A 103 15.98 4.54 9.42
CA GLY A 103 17.17 3.88 9.94
C GLY A 103 16.84 2.78 10.96
N PHE A 104 17.51 2.81 12.11
CA PHE A 104 17.41 1.76 13.14
C PHE A 104 16.11 1.79 13.96
N GLN A 105 15.19 2.71 13.68
CA GLN A 105 13.95 2.92 14.43
C GLN A 105 12.70 2.42 13.67
N ASP A 106 12.89 1.70 12.58
CA ASP A 106 11.87 1.07 11.74
C ASP A 106 10.78 0.33 12.52
N ARG A 107 11.15 -0.42 13.57
CA ARG A 107 10.21 -1.15 14.44
C ARG A 107 9.18 -0.22 15.09
N TYR A 108 9.60 0.95 15.56
CA TYR A 108 8.70 1.89 16.23
C TYR A 108 7.73 2.54 15.24
N ILE A 109 8.22 2.83 14.02
CA ILE A 109 7.41 3.36 12.93
C ILE A 109 6.33 2.37 12.51
N VAL A 110 6.70 1.12 12.25
CA VAL A 110 5.73 0.09 11.83
C VAL A 110 4.67 -0.11 12.90
N GLN A 111 5.06 -0.13 14.17
CA GLN A 111 4.10 -0.22 15.28
C GLN A 111 3.13 0.96 15.33
N GLU A 112 3.63 2.19 15.18
CA GLU A 112 2.78 3.37 15.29
C GLU A 112 1.83 3.50 14.10
N ILE A 113 2.29 3.17 12.89
CA ILE A 113 1.44 3.13 11.70
C ILE A 113 0.34 2.08 11.86
N ILE A 114 0.67 0.87 12.33
CA ILE A 114 -0.35 -0.16 12.61
C ILE A 114 -1.38 0.33 13.62
N LYS A 115 -0.96 1.03 14.68
CA LYS A 115 -1.89 1.65 15.65
C LYS A 115 -2.75 2.73 15.01
N GLU A 116 -2.18 3.61 14.19
CA GLU A 116 -2.88 4.69 13.49
C GLU A 116 -3.96 4.14 12.55
N MET A 117 -3.63 3.09 11.79
CA MET A 117 -4.57 2.42 10.89
C MET A 117 -5.68 1.68 11.64
N ALA A 118 -5.38 1.07 12.79
CA ALA A 118 -6.39 0.45 13.63
C ALA A 118 -7.35 1.49 14.26
N LYS A 119 -6.85 2.70 14.56
CA LYS A 119 -7.65 3.82 15.07
C LYS A 119 -8.54 4.44 13.98
N ASN A 120 -8.00 4.59 12.77
CA ASN A 120 -8.71 5.19 11.65
C ASN A 120 -9.55 4.12 10.92
N ARG A 121 -10.77 3.86 11.39
CA ARG A 121 -11.77 3.17 10.55
C ARG A 121 -12.16 4.07 9.36
N PRO A 122 -12.31 3.55 8.14
CA PRO A 122 -12.86 4.36 7.06
C PRO A 122 -14.35 4.62 7.30
N ILE A 123 -14.72 5.88 7.12
CA ILE A 123 -16.08 6.38 7.01
C ILE A 123 -16.65 5.85 5.69
N ASP A 124 -17.60 4.90 5.77
CA ASP A 124 -18.46 4.56 4.64
C ASP A 124 -19.37 5.77 4.34
N THR A 125 -19.03 6.55 3.32
CA THR A 125 -19.87 7.68 2.89
C THR A 125 -20.83 7.32 1.76
N LYS A 126 -20.80 6.10 1.19
CA LYS A 126 -21.77 5.66 0.19
C LYS A 126 -21.90 4.14 0.11
N GLY A 127 -22.63 3.52 1.06
CA GLY A 127 -23.69 2.52 0.85
C GLY A 127 -23.49 1.39 -0.17
N LYS A 128 -22.25 1.06 -0.55
CA LYS A 128 -21.89 -0.14 -1.29
C LYS A 128 -20.93 -0.87 -0.40
N LYS A 129 -21.36 -2.06 0.05
CA LYS A 129 -20.62 -2.98 0.92
C LYS A 129 -19.11 -2.82 0.68
N GLY A 130 -18.43 -2.21 1.66
CA GLY A 130 -16.98 -2.13 1.65
C GLY A 130 -16.39 -3.53 1.53
N PHE A 131 -15.18 -3.62 0.97
CA PHE A 131 -14.42 -4.87 0.98
C PHE A 131 -14.46 -5.48 2.37
N LYS A 132 -14.75 -6.78 2.44
CA LYS A 132 -14.97 -7.52 3.67
C LYS A 132 -13.64 -7.91 4.33
N GLY A 133 -12.73 -6.93 4.43
CA GLY A 133 -11.55 -6.95 5.30
C GLY A 133 -11.73 -5.87 6.36
N ASN A 134 -11.38 -6.18 7.61
CA ASN A 134 -11.71 -5.40 8.82
C ASN A 134 -11.04 -4.01 8.93
N SER A 135 -10.63 -3.41 7.83
CA SER A 135 -10.18 -2.04 7.67
C SER A 135 -10.29 -1.70 6.19
N GLY A 136 -11.01 -0.63 5.83
CA GLY A 136 -11.02 -0.15 4.43
C GLY A 136 -9.72 0.55 4.02
N TYR A 137 -8.59 0.05 4.54
CA TYR A 137 -7.24 0.29 4.09
C TYR A 137 -6.67 -1.07 3.68
N CYS A 138 -6.30 -1.20 2.40
CA CYS A 138 -5.56 -2.37 1.95
C CYS A 138 -4.08 -2.15 2.26
N LEU A 139 -3.60 -2.80 3.32
CA LEU A 139 -2.18 -2.82 3.64
C LEU A 139 -1.48 -3.81 2.73
N ILE A 140 -0.83 -3.28 1.70
CA ILE A 140 0.00 -4.06 0.80
C ILE A 140 1.45 -3.81 1.15
N PHE A 141 2.08 -4.80 1.78
CA PHE A 141 3.52 -4.74 2.04
C PHE A 141 4.27 -5.15 0.77
N SER A 142 4.98 -4.19 0.19
CA SER A 142 5.99 -4.46 -0.84
C SER A 142 7.35 -4.51 -0.15
N ILE A 143 7.96 -5.68 -0.08
CA ILE A 143 9.36 -5.74 0.35
C ILE A 143 10.21 -5.47 -0.89
N PHE A 144 10.86 -4.31 -0.92
CA PHE A 144 11.93 -4.02 -1.86
C PHE A 144 13.21 -4.67 -1.33
N PHE A 145 13.42 -5.94 -1.67
CA PHE A 145 14.77 -6.52 -1.74
C PHE A 145 15.39 -6.21 -3.10
#